data_AF-A0A6A5UQT0-F1
#
_entry.id   AF-A0A6A5UQT0-F1
#
_cell.length_a   1.000
_cell.length_b   1.000
_cell.length_c   1.000
_cell.angle_alpha   90.00
_cell.angle_beta   90.00
_cell.angle_gamma   90.00
#
_symmetry.space_group_name_H-M   'P 1'
#
loop_
_entity.id
_entity.type
_entity.pdbx_description
1 polymer ?
#
loop_
_entity_poly.entity_id
_entity_poly.type
_entity_poly.pdbx_seq_one_letter_code
_entity_poly.pdbx_strand_id
1 'polypeptide(L)'
;MTSSAPTTALFNPGEGRMDSWQLGESADEFVKRLPPLTASGQVYDWIWVYNPYARSNGKTRSPVLTAEYEVRGRQLLAESLQKRKDIQAKDPGKAKGKGTTTQQLNDEAKLLQQRITDLAVETNVLSGKWMLFPGLDDVSRIWRLIVDAVINNRLGSSAKVAPDNGEDGERLICVYTKDFRDKEDILRVLQELVSMGVVGSGRPIHYKSDSYTLIGVYRQTADDYGLRASLHSSHKMLSEAKLAKTAAPQRKQSTLDGYAKARDSINWRRQS
;
A
#
# COMPACT_ATOMS: atom_id res chain seq x y z
N MET A 1 10.08 -35.41 -24.03
CA MET A 1 8.79 -34.72 -23.88
C MET A 1 8.97 -33.58 -22.90
N THR A 2 9.15 -32.37 -23.40
CA THR A 2 9.27 -31.16 -22.56
C THR A 2 7.89 -30.83 -22.00
N SER A 3 7.70 -31.02 -20.70
CA SER A 3 6.54 -30.51 -19.98
C SER A 3 6.57 -28.98 -20.04
N SER A 4 5.76 -28.39 -20.92
CA SER A 4 5.46 -26.97 -20.87
C SER A 4 4.65 -26.72 -19.60
N ALA A 5 5.21 -25.96 -18.65
CA ALA A 5 4.44 -25.45 -17.52
C ALA A 5 3.18 -24.74 -18.06
N PRO A 6 2.01 -24.88 -17.42
CA PRO A 6 0.80 -24.22 -17.89
C PRO A 6 1.01 -22.70 -17.88
N THR A 7 0.98 -22.09 -19.06
CA THR A 7 0.99 -20.64 -19.23
C THR A 7 -0.21 -20.09 -18.49
N THR A 8 0.01 -19.45 -17.34
CA THR A 8 -1.08 -18.83 -16.58
C THR A 8 -1.64 -17.70 -17.44
N ALA A 9 -2.93 -17.78 -17.78
CA ALA A 9 -3.60 -16.73 -18.54
C ALA A 9 -3.50 -15.40 -17.78
N LEU A 10 -3.01 -14.36 -18.45
CA LEU A 10 -2.97 -13.00 -17.92
C LEU A 10 -4.39 -12.47 -17.76
N PHE A 11 -4.60 -11.60 -16.77
CA PHE A 11 -5.92 -11.06 -16.44
C PHE A 11 -5.86 -9.54 -16.24
N ASN A 12 -6.74 -8.79 -16.91
CA ASN A 12 -6.84 -7.34 -16.75
C ASN A 12 -8.30 -6.92 -16.50
N PRO A 13 -8.67 -6.47 -15.28
CA PRO A 13 -10.00 -5.90 -15.01
C PRO A 13 -10.36 -4.70 -15.88
N GLY A 14 -9.35 -3.99 -16.41
CA GLY A 14 -9.51 -2.82 -17.26
C GLY A 14 -9.55 -3.11 -18.75
N GLU A 15 -9.56 -4.39 -19.16
CA GLU A 15 -9.51 -4.76 -20.57
C GLU A 15 -10.72 -4.20 -21.34
N GLY A 16 -10.45 -3.61 -22.51
CA GLY A 16 -11.41 -2.90 -23.36
C GLY A 16 -11.77 -1.49 -22.88
N ARG A 17 -11.37 -1.05 -21.68
CA ARG A 17 -11.69 0.29 -21.19
C ARG A 17 -10.69 1.33 -21.69
N MET A 18 -11.20 2.43 -22.23
CA MET A 18 -10.36 3.51 -22.78
C MET A 18 -9.46 4.16 -21.73
N ASP A 19 -9.88 4.15 -20.46
CA ASP A 19 -9.19 4.72 -19.30
C ASP A 19 -8.07 3.82 -18.74
N SER A 20 -7.83 2.65 -19.33
CA SER A 20 -6.98 1.61 -18.76
C SER A 20 -5.90 1.12 -19.72
N TRP A 21 -4.78 0.64 -19.17
CA TRP A 21 -3.78 -0.16 -19.88
C TRP A 21 -4.42 -1.44 -20.45
N GLN A 22 -3.97 -1.90 -21.63
CA GLN A 22 -4.51 -3.07 -22.33
C GLN A 22 -3.50 -4.22 -22.43
N LEU A 23 -3.98 -5.47 -22.42
CA LEU A 23 -3.11 -6.63 -22.55
C LEU A 23 -2.29 -6.60 -23.85
N GLY A 24 -0.97 -6.73 -23.71
CA GLY A 24 -0.03 -6.70 -24.84
C GLY A 24 0.50 -5.31 -25.21
N GLU A 25 -0.08 -4.23 -24.64
CA GLU A 25 0.43 -2.88 -24.80
C GLU A 25 1.68 -2.67 -23.91
N SER A 26 2.73 -2.04 -24.42
CA SER A 26 3.88 -1.61 -23.61
C SER A 26 3.55 -0.40 -22.74
N ALA A 27 4.37 -0.13 -21.72
CA ALA A 27 4.20 1.07 -20.90
C ALA A 27 4.33 2.36 -21.73
N ASP A 28 5.21 2.37 -22.74
CA ASP A 28 5.40 3.52 -23.64
C ASP A 28 4.19 3.75 -24.54
N GLU A 29 3.64 2.70 -25.15
CA GLU A 29 2.42 2.79 -25.96
C GLU A 29 1.25 3.31 -25.15
N PHE A 30 1.08 2.80 -23.92
CA PHE A 30 -0.01 3.23 -23.04
C PHE A 30 0.09 4.70 -22.66
N VAL A 31 1.27 5.15 -22.20
CA VAL A 31 1.46 6.55 -21.81
C VAL A 31 1.40 7.50 -23.02
N LYS A 32 1.77 7.02 -24.21
CA LYS A 32 1.58 7.78 -25.47
C LYS A 32 0.11 7.89 -25.84
N ARG A 33 -0.68 6.81 -25.68
CA ARG A 33 -2.11 6.77 -25.97
C ARG A 33 -2.92 7.58 -24.97
N LEU A 34 -2.54 7.53 -23.69
CA LEU A 34 -3.25 8.15 -22.57
C LEU A 34 -2.29 8.86 -21.60
N PRO A 35 -1.72 10.00 -22.02
CA PRO A 35 -0.77 10.76 -21.20
C PRO A 35 -1.47 11.46 -20.02
N PRO A 36 -1.04 11.25 -18.77
CA PRO A 36 -1.68 11.86 -17.61
C PRO A 36 -1.54 13.39 -17.56
N LEU A 37 -0.58 13.95 -18.30
CA LEU A 37 -0.35 15.39 -18.36
C LEU A 37 -1.42 16.12 -19.20
N THR A 38 -2.04 15.46 -20.18
CA THR A 38 -2.94 16.13 -21.14
C THR A 38 -4.28 15.42 -21.34
N ALA A 39 -4.45 14.20 -20.84
CA ALA A 39 -5.74 13.51 -20.86
C ALA A 39 -6.73 14.29 -19.98
N SER A 40 -7.85 14.72 -20.56
CA SER A 40 -8.83 15.58 -19.87
C SER A 40 -9.58 14.82 -18.76
N GLY A 41 -9.62 15.43 -17.58
CA GLY A 41 -10.43 14.96 -16.46
C GLY A 41 -11.93 15.13 -16.64
N GLN A 42 -12.38 15.82 -17.69
CA GLN A 42 -13.79 15.80 -18.09
C GLN A 42 -14.19 14.50 -18.79
N VAL A 43 -13.20 13.74 -19.29
CA VAL A 43 -13.40 12.48 -20.02
C VAL A 43 -13.10 11.28 -19.11
N TYR A 44 -12.06 11.40 -18.28
CA TYR A 44 -11.58 10.32 -17.43
C TYR A 44 -11.62 10.76 -15.97
N ASP A 45 -12.18 9.94 -15.08
CA ASP A 45 -12.03 10.19 -13.63
C ASP A 45 -10.63 9.81 -13.15
N TRP A 46 -10.06 8.76 -13.74
CA TRP A 46 -8.78 8.16 -13.39
C TRP A 46 -8.23 7.40 -14.59
N ILE A 47 -6.90 7.39 -14.72
CA ILE A 47 -6.20 6.52 -15.67
C ILE A 47 -5.64 5.33 -14.90
N TRP A 48 -5.94 4.10 -15.33
CA TRP A 48 -5.67 2.88 -14.57
C TRP A 48 -4.67 1.93 -15.24
N VAL A 49 -3.90 1.23 -14.41
CA VAL A 49 -3.13 0.05 -14.80
C VAL A 49 -3.33 -1.05 -13.75
N TYR A 50 -3.54 -2.27 -14.22
CA TYR A 50 -3.74 -3.44 -13.36
C TYR A 50 -2.59 -4.43 -13.55
N ASN A 51 -2.13 -5.03 -12.46
CA ASN A 51 -1.09 -6.05 -12.53
C ASN A 51 -1.69 -7.33 -13.12
N PRO A 52 -1.22 -7.80 -14.30
CA PRO A 52 -1.85 -8.92 -14.99
C PRO A 52 -1.61 -10.28 -14.32
N TYR A 53 -0.71 -10.33 -13.34
CA TYR A 53 -0.37 -11.49 -12.52
C TYR A 53 -1.06 -11.46 -11.15
N ALA A 54 -1.73 -10.36 -10.81
CA ALA A 54 -2.46 -10.27 -9.57
C ALA A 54 -3.68 -11.19 -9.63
N ARG A 55 -3.51 -12.43 -9.16
CA ARG A 55 -4.62 -13.39 -9.03
C ARG A 55 -5.75 -12.74 -8.22
N SER A 56 -6.96 -12.77 -8.80
CA SER A 56 -8.19 -12.72 -8.00
C SER A 56 -8.22 -14.00 -7.20
N ASN A 57 -8.03 -13.93 -5.89
CA ASN A 57 -8.19 -15.08 -4.99
C ASN A 57 -9.69 -15.45 -4.84
N GLY A 58 -10.50 -15.34 -5.90
CA GLY A 58 -11.94 -15.54 -5.90
C GLY A 58 -12.75 -14.49 -5.15
N LYS A 59 -12.10 -13.54 -4.47
CA LYS A 59 -12.73 -12.47 -3.68
C LYS A 59 -12.45 -11.10 -4.29
N THR A 60 -12.93 -10.90 -5.51
CA THR A 60 -13.01 -9.54 -6.08
C THR A 60 -13.89 -8.70 -5.16
N ARG A 61 -13.52 -7.43 -4.96
CA ARG A 61 -14.28 -6.50 -4.13
C ARG A 61 -15.74 -6.44 -4.61
N SER A 62 -16.67 -6.95 -3.79
CA SER A 62 -18.09 -6.97 -4.12
C SER A 62 -18.67 -5.56 -3.97
N PRO A 63 -19.41 -5.05 -4.98
CA PRO A 63 -20.11 -3.77 -4.86
C PRO A 63 -21.09 -3.77 -3.67
N VAL A 64 -21.76 -4.89 -3.42
CA VAL A 64 -22.72 -5.04 -2.31
C VAL A 64 -22.01 -4.91 -0.96
N LEU A 65 -20.91 -5.66 -0.76
CA LEU A 65 -20.14 -5.57 0.49
C LEU A 65 -19.46 -4.21 0.66
N THR A 66 -19.08 -3.55 -0.43
CA THR A 66 -18.54 -2.19 -0.39
C THR A 66 -19.60 -1.19 0.09
N ALA A 67 -20.81 -1.26 -0.46
CA ALA A 67 -21.91 -0.40 -0.04
C ALA A 67 -22.31 -0.67 1.43
N GLU A 68 -22.31 -1.94 1.84
CA GLU A 68 -22.54 -2.34 3.23
C GLU A 68 -21.48 -1.76 4.17
N TYR A 69 -20.20 -1.88 3.80
CA TYR A 69 -19.08 -1.31 4.53
C TYR A 69 -19.23 0.21 4.70
N GLU A 70 -19.61 0.91 3.64
CA GLU A 70 -19.80 2.35 3.68
C GLU A 70 -20.88 2.77 4.68
N VAL A 71 -22.04 2.12 4.66
CA VAL A 71 -23.15 2.41 5.57
C VAL A 71 -22.75 2.12 7.01
N ARG A 72 -22.27 0.90 7.28
CA ARG A 72 -21.88 0.48 8.63
C ARG A 72 -20.69 1.28 9.15
N GLY A 73 -19.74 1.60 8.29
CA GLY A 73 -18.56 2.39 8.65
C GLY A 73 -18.90 3.84 8.97
N ARG A 74 -19.81 4.48 8.24
CA ARG A 74 -20.33 5.82 8.60
C ARG A 74 -21.10 5.80 9.92
N GLN A 75 -21.81 4.72 10.22
CA GLN A 75 -22.46 4.52 11.52
C GLN A 75 -21.44 4.45 12.67
N LEU A 76 -20.32 3.74 12.49
CA LEU A 76 -19.22 3.71 13.48
C LEU A 76 -18.68 5.12 13.77
N LEU A 77 -18.52 5.94 12.73
CA LEU A 77 -18.07 7.33 12.87
C LEU A 77 -19.08 8.19 13.64
N ALA A 78 -20.37 8.08 13.31
CA ALA A 78 -21.42 8.82 14.02
C ALA A 78 -21.48 8.46 15.52
N GLU A 79 -21.38 7.17 15.84
CA GLU A 79 -21.31 6.68 17.23
C GLU A 79 -20.08 7.20 17.98
N SER A 80 -18.92 7.22 17.31
CA SER A 80 -17.69 7.77 17.87
C SER A 80 -17.85 9.25 18.22
N LEU A 81 -18.39 10.06 17.30
CA LEU A 81 -18.63 11.48 17.56
C LEU A 81 -19.53 11.69 18.78
N GLN A 82 -20.60 10.90 18.91
CA GLN A 82 -21.48 10.99 20.08
C GLN A 82 -20.74 10.61 21.36
N LYS A 83 -20.01 9.48 21.36
CA LYS A 83 -19.26 9.02 22.53
C LYS A 83 -18.19 10.01 22.96
N ARG A 84 -17.51 10.66 22.02
CA ARG A 84 -16.50 11.69 22.29
C ARG A 84 -17.12 12.94 22.91
N LYS A 85 -18.29 13.38 22.43
CA LYS A 85 -19.07 14.46 23.07
C LYS A 85 -19.45 14.10 24.50
N ASP A 86 -19.89 12.87 24.75
CA ASP A 86 -20.27 12.42 26.09
C ASP A 86 -19.07 12.36 27.05
N ILE A 87 -17.88 11.95 26.56
CA ILE A 87 -16.63 11.97 27.33
C ILE A 87 -16.29 13.42 27.72
N GLN A 88 -16.37 14.35 26.75
CA GLN A 88 -16.06 15.75 26.98
C GLN A 88 -17.06 16.43 27.93
N ALA A 89 -18.34 16.11 27.84
CA ALA A 89 -19.39 16.67 28.72
C ALA A 89 -19.22 16.28 30.19
N LYS A 90 -18.58 15.14 30.48
CA LYS A 90 -18.35 14.63 31.85
C LYS A 90 -17.18 15.32 32.59
N ASP A 91 -16.39 16.14 31.91
CA ASP A 91 -15.28 16.89 32.52
C ASP A 91 -15.28 18.38 32.11
N PRO A 92 -16.14 19.22 32.73
CA PRO A 92 -16.24 20.63 32.40
C PRO A 92 -15.08 21.51 32.93
N GLY A 93 -13.92 20.93 33.30
CA GLY A 93 -12.69 21.72 33.52
C GLY A 93 -12.13 21.73 34.95
N LYS A 94 -12.27 20.66 35.75
CA LYS A 94 -11.49 20.56 36.98
C LYS A 94 -10.09 20.04 36.65
N ALA A 95 -9.05 20.78 37.06
CA ALA A 95 -7.64 20.49 36.78
C ALA A 95 -7.15 19.07 37.17
N LYS A 96 -7.93 18.32 37.97
CA LYS A 96 -7.66 16.91 38.33
C LYS A 96 -8.21 15.87 37.33
N GLY A 97 -9.05 16.25 36.35
CA GLY A 97 -9.72 15.36 35.38
C GLY A 97 -9.20 15.38 33.94
N LYS A 98 -8.39 16.37 33.56
CA LYS A 98 -7.88 16.49 32.17
C LYS A 98 -7.13 15.25 31.69
N GLY A 99 -6.33 14.63 32.55
CA GLY A 99 -5.58 13.40 32.22
C GLY A 99 -6.49 12.19 31.95
N THR A 100 -7.60 12.07 32.69
CA THR A 100 -8.56 10.97 32.50
C THR A 100 -9.38 11.15 31.22
N THR A 101 -9.77 12.38 30.90
CA THR A 101 -10.54 12.70 29.68
C THR A 101 -9.71 12.46 28.41
N THR A 102 -8.45 12.93 28.38
CA THR A 102 -7.53 12.65 27.25
C THR A 102 -7.30 11.15 27.08
N GLN A 103 -7.11 10.41 28.16
CA GLN A 103 -6.95 8.96 28.10
C GLN A 103 -8.19 8.28 27.52
N GLN A 104 -9.39 8.65 27.96
CA GLN A 104 -10.65 8.11 27.45
C GLN A 104 -10.84 8.39 25.95
N LEU A 105 -10.50 9.61 25.48
CA LEU A 105 -10.57 9.96 24.05
C LEU A 105 -9.56 9.16 23.20
N ASN A 106 -8.38 8.88 23.74
CA ASN A 106 -7.37 8.06 23.07
C ASN A 106 -7.79 6.59 23.00
N ASP A 107 -8.37 6.05 24.07
CA ASP A 107 -8.84 4.67 24.09
C ASP A 107 -10.08 4.48 23.21
N GLU A 108 -10.96 5.48 23.14
CA GLU A 108 -12.07 5.51 22.20
C GLU A 108 -11.56 5.52 20.75
N ALA A 109 -10.58 6.35 20.39
CA ALA A 109 -10.00 6.39 19.06
C ALA A 109 -9.37 5.03 18.65
N LYS A 110 -8.67 4.37 19.58
CA LYS A 110 -8.12 3.01 19.34
C LYS A 110 -9.23 1.99 19.10
N LEU A 111 -10.29 2.01 19.91
CA LEU A 111 -11.44 1.12 19.74
C LEU A 111 -12.15 1.36 18.41
N LEU A 112 -12.32 2.63 18.00
CA LEU A 112 -12.88 2.97 16.71
C LEU A 112 -12.01 2.41 15.57
N GLN A 113 -10.69 2.62 15.62
CA GLN A 113 -9.76 2.09 14.63
C GLN A 113 -9.85 0.56 14.52
N GLN A 114 -9.98 -0.15 15.65
CA GLN A 114 -10.17 -1.60 15.66
C GLN A 114 -11.49 -1.99 15.01
N ARG A 115 -12.62 -1.36 15.41
CA ARG A 115 -13.95 -1.64 14.83
C ARG A 115 -14.00 -1.39 13.32
N ILE A 116 -13.36 -0.33 12.84
CA ILE A 116 -13.23 -0.05 11.40
C ILE A 116 -12.41 -1.13 10.70
N THR A 117 -11.32 -1.58 11.33
CA THR A 117 -10.48 -2.66 10.79
C THR A 117 -11.26 -3.98 10.71
N ASP A 118 -11.96 -4.37 11.77
CA ASP A 118 -12.76 -5.60 11.82
C ASP A 118 -13.85 -5.58 10.76
N LEU A 119 -14.56 -4.45 10.62
CA LEU A 119 -15.57 -4.27 9.58
C LEU A 119 -14.97 -4.37 8.18
N ALA A 120 -13.77 -3.82 7.95
CA ALA A 120 -13.08 -3.93 6.66
C ALA A 120 -12.70 -5.37 6.32
N VAL A 121 -12.35 -6.19 7.32
CA VAL A 121 -12.10 -7.63 7.14
C VAL A 121 -13.38 -8.37 6.79
N GLU A 122 -14.46 -8.10 7.54
CA GLU A 122 -15.77 -8.71 7.34
C GLU A 122 -16.30 -8.48 5.92
N THR A 123 -16.16 -7.26 5.39
CA THR A 123 -16.68 -6.87 4.07
C THR A 123 -15.63 -6.96 2.96
N ASN A 124 -14.44 -7.47 3.25
CA ASN A 124 -13.33 -7.62 2.30
C ASN A 124 -12.89 -6.27 1.65
N VAL A 125 -12.97 -5.17 2.40
CA VAL A 125 -12.45 -3.85 2.03
C VAL A 125 -11.00 -3.70 2.51
N LEU A 126 -10.14 -4.57 1.97
CA LEU A 126 -8.78 -4.75 2.48
C LEU A 126 -7.72 -3.94 1.73
N SER A 127 -8.02 -3.40 0.55
CA SER A 127 -7.04 -2.67 -0.23
C SER A 127 -6.58 -1.38 0.45
N GLY A 128 -5.36 -0.97 0.13
CA GLY A 128 -4.83 0.34 0.48
C GLY A 128 -3.82 0.81 -0.56
N LYS A 129 -3.36 2.04 -0.44
CA LYS A 129 -2.53 2.68 -1.47
C LYS A 129 -1.46 3.58 -0.90
N TRP A 130 -0.28 3.53 -1.52
CA TRP A 130 0.73 4.59 -1.44
C TRP A 130 0.30 5.75 -2.33
N MET A 131 0.37 6.98 -1.82
CA MET A 131 0.01 8.19 -2.55
C MET A 131 1.26 9.02 -2.86
N LEU A 132 1.56 9.18 -4.14
CA LEU A 132 2.64 10.00 -4.69
C LEU A 132 2.04 11.27 -5.30
N PHE A 133 2.81 12.35 -5.26
CA PHE A 133 2.41 13.66 -5.78
C PHE A 133 3.54 14.27 -6.62
N PRO A 134 3.94 13.65 -7.75
CA PRO A 134 4.92 14.25 -8.65
C PRO A 134 4.44 15.58 -9.23
N GLY A 135 5.37 16.51 -9.46
CA GLY A 135 5.10 17.73 -10.24
C GLY A 135 4.81 17.42 -11.70
N LEU A 136 4.19 18.38 -12.40
CA LEU A 136 3.77 18.22 -13.81
C LEU A 136 4.92 17.82 -14.75
N ASP A 137 6.13 18.34 -14.54
CA ASP A 137 7.29 18.01 -15.37
C ASP A 137 7.72 16.54 -15.25
N ASP A 138 7.40 15.91 -14.12
CA ASP A 138 7.81 14.54 -13.80
C ASP A 138 6.68 13.51 -13.92
N VAL A 139 5.40 13.94 -13.94
CA VAL A 139 4.25 13.03 -13.86
C VAL A 139 4.26 11.97 -14.96
N SER A 140 4.54 12.36 -16.21
CA SER A 140 4.56 11.43 -17.35
C SER A 140 5.66 10.38 -17.20
N ARG A 141 6.85 10.80 -16.75
CA ARG A 141 7.99 9.92 -16.52
C ARG A 141 7.71 8.95 -15.38
N ILE A 142 7.24 9.45 -14.24
CA ILE A 142 6.96 8.64 -13.06
C ILE A 142 5.80 7.67 -13.32
N TRP A 143 4.75 8.13 -14.01
CA TRP A 143 3.63 7.28 -14.38
C TRP A 143 4.07 6.13 -15.28
N ARG A 144 4.88 6.39 -16.31
CA ARG A 144 5.45 5.32 -17.16
C ARG A 144 6.21 4.26 -16.34
N LEU A 145 7.07 4.69 -15.42
CA LEU A 145 7.83 3.78 -14.55
C LEU A 145 6.91 2.94 -13.66
N ILE A 146 5.84 3.54 -13.15
CA ILE A 146 4.85 2.83 -12.33
C ILE A 146 4.06 1.83 -13.18
N VAL A 147 3.61 2.21 -14.38
CA VAL A 147 2.94 1.30 -15.32
C VAL A 147 3.83 0.10 -15.61
N ASP A 148 5.07 0.33 -16.04
CA ASP A 148 6.03 -0.74 -16.33
C ASP A 148 6.22 -1.69 -15.13
N ALA A 149 6.41 -1.15 -13.94
CA ALA A 149 6.60 -1.96 -12.75
C ALA A 149 5.32 -2.70 -12.31
N VAL A 150 4.12 -2.16 -12.55
CA VAL A 150 2.85 -2.86 -12.29
C VAL A 150 2.64 -4.02 -13.28
N ILE A 151 2.82 -3.78 -14.59
CA ILE A 151 2.58 -4.81 -15.61
C ILE A 151 3.62 -5.93 -15.56
N ASN A 152 4.82 -5.66 -15.02
CA ASN A 152 5.87 -6.64 -14.78
C ASN A 152 5.87 -7.25 -13.35
N ASN A 153 4.76 -7.13 -12.61
CA ASN A 153 4.57 -7.74 -11.28
C ASN A 153 5.61 -7.32 -10.22
N ARG A 154 6.21 -6.13 -10.34
CA ARG A 154 7.16 -5.58 -9.35
C ARG A 154 6.43 -4.79 -8.27
N LEU A 155 5.39 -4.04 -8.65
CA LEU A 155 4.53 -3.31 -7.72
C LEU A 155 3.33 -4.15 -7.29
N GLY A 156 2.36 -3.53 -6.59
CA GLY A 156 1.21 -4.23 -6.05
C GLY A 156 0.13 -4.55 -7.09
N SER A 157 -1.14 -4.52 -6.69
CA SER A 157 -2.25 -5.05 -7.51
C SER A 157 -2.65 -4.16 -8.69
N SER A 158 -2.50 -2.85 -8.54
CA SER A 158 -2.88 -1.86 -9.55
C SER A 158 -2.29 -0.50 -9.21
N ALA A 159 -2.36 0.44 -10.15
CA ALA A 159 -2.10 1.85 -9.89
C ALA A 159 -3.10 2.71 -10.67
N LYS A 160 -3.25 3.96 -10.23
CA LYS A 160 -4.00 4.98 -10.96
C LYS A 160 -3.34 6.34 -10.86
N VAL A 161 -3.53 7.16 -11.88
CA VAL A 161 -3.08 8.56 -11.91
C VAL A 161 -4.26 9.48 -12.22
N ALA A 162 -4.28 10.64 -11.57
CA ALA A 162 -5.24 11.68 -11.86
C ALA A 162 -4.97 12.26 -13.27
N PRO A 163 -6.02 12.44 -14.09
CA PRO A 163 -5.90 13.13 -15.37
C PRO A 163 -5.70 14.64 -15.18
N ASP A 164 -5.63 15.37 -16.29
CA ASP A 164 -5.54 16.82 -16.28
C ASP A 164 -6.89 17.45 -15.95
N ASN A 165 -6.99 18.00 -14.74
CA ASN A 165 -8.17 18.72 -14.25
C ASN A 165 -8.02 20.25 -14.36
N GLY A 166 -6.98 20.75 -15.04
CA GLY A 166 -6.67 22.18 -15.09
C GLY A 166 -6.10 22.75 -13.78
N GLU A 167 -5.74 21.88 -12.84
CA GLU A 167 -5.07 22.28 -11.60
C GLU A 167 -3.56 22.40 -11.84
N ASP A 168 -2.93 23.45 -11.34
CA ASP A 168 -1.48 23.57 -11.34
C ASP A 168 -0.84 22.72 -10.21
N GLY A 169 0.45 22.37 -10.36
CA GLY A 169 1.24 21.78 -9.28
C GLY A 169 1.48 20.27 -9.38
N GLU A 170 1.03 19.51 -8.38
CA GLU A 170 1.31 18.07 -8.26
C GLU A 170 0.14 17.24 -8.82
N ARG A 171 0.43 16.05 -9.37
CA ARG A 171 -0.59 15.09 -9.84
C ARG A 171 -0.60 13.86 -8.93
N LEU A 172 -1.78 13.44 -8.46
CA LEU A 172 -1.89 12.27 -7.59
C LEU A 172 -1.70 10.97 -8.38
N ILE A 173 -0.72 10.16 -7.96
CA ILE A 173 -0.58 8.76 -8.35
C ILE A 173 -0.81 7.88 -7.12
N CYS A 174 -1.67 6.87 -7.24
CA CYS A 174 -1.90 5.86 -6.22
C CYS A 174 -1.34 4.52 -6.68
N VAL A 175 -0.55 3.86 -5.84
CA VAL A 175 -0.08 2.48 -6.06
C VAL A 175 -0.67 1.58 -4.98
N TYR A 176 -1.48 0.60 -5.41
CA TYR A 176 -2.28 -0.22 -4.50
C TYR A 176 -1.56 -1.47 -4.03
N THR A 177 -1.83 -1.87 -2.80
CA THR A 177 -1.58 -3.24 -2.30
C THR A 177 -2.90 -3.91 -1.97
N LYS A 178 -2.88 -5.25 -1.88
CA LYS A 178 -4.10 -6.05 -1.73
C LYS A 178 -4.70 -5.97 -0.32
N ASP A 179 -3.85 -5.88 0.71
CA ASP A 179 -4.27 -5.92 2.11
C ASP A 179 -3.49 -4.89 2.94
N PHE A 180 -4.18 -3.89 3.50
CA PHE A 180 -3.57 -2.85 4.32
C PHE A 180 -2.98 -3.37 5.65
N ARG A 181 -3.27 -4.62 6.01
CA ARG A 181 -2.74 -5.28 7.21
C ARG A 181 -1.41 -6.00 6.93
N ASP A 182 -1.14 -6.32 5.66
CA ASP A 182 0.09 -6.97 5.23
C ASP A 182 1.23 -5.95 5.15
N LYS A 183 1.86 -5.70 6.31
CA LYS A 183 2.98 -4.75 6.42
C LYS A 183 4.19 -5.17 5.58
N GLU A 184 4.35 -6.45 5.29
CA GLU A 184 5.46 -6.94 4.48
C GLU A 184 5.26 -6.56 3.01
N ASP A 185 4.07 -6.79 2.44
CA ASP A 185 3.75 -6.36 1.08
C ASP A 185 3.76 -4.83 0.94
N ILE A 186 3.22 -4.10 1.93
CA ILE A 186 3.26 -2.63 1.95
C ILE A 186 4.70 -2.12 1.93
N LEU A 187 5.59 -2.71 2.73
CA LEU A 187 7.01 -2.35 2.78
C LEU A 187 7.73 -2.76 1.49
N ARG A 188 7.45 -3.93 0.94
CA ARG A 188 8.02 -4.43 -0.32
C ARG A 188 7.71 -3.47 -1.46
N VAL A 189 6.44 -3.07 -1.61
CA VAL A 189 6.03 -2.09 -2.62
C VAL A 189 6.71 -0.73 -2.39
N LEU A 190 6.82 -0.28 -1.13
CA LEU A 190 7.53 0.97 -0.82
C LEU A 190 9.02 0.90 -1.22
N GLN A 191 9.69 -0.21 -0.91
CA GLN A 191 11.10 -0.41 -1.25
C GLN A 191 11.31 -0.43 -2.77
N GLU A 192 10.39 -1.05 -3.51
CA GLU A 192 10.41 -1.04 -4.97
C GLU A 192 10.28 0.39 -5.51
N LEU A 193 9.33 1.18 -5.01
CA LEU A 193 9.16 2.60 -5.39
C LEU A 193 10.42 3.44 -5.10
N VAL A 194 11.12 3.17 -3.99
CA VAL A 194 12.40 3.82 -3.68
C VAL A 194 13.49 3.38 -4.65
N SER A 195 13.59 2.07 -4.95
CA SER A 195 14.60 1.53 -5.87
C SER A 195 14.47 2.06 -7.30
N MET A 196 13.23 2.35 -7.72
CA MET A 196 12.90 2.97 -9.01
C MET A 196 13.21 4.47 -9.05
N GLY A 197 13.60 5.09 -7.92
CA GLY A 197 13.85 6.52 -7.83
C GLY A 197 12.59 7.39 -7.96
N VAL A 198 11.39 6.80 -7.80
CA VAL A 198 10.12 7.57 -7.82
C VAL A 198 9.74 8.08 -6.43
N VAL A 199 10.38 7.56 -5.38
CA VAL A 199 10.30 8.06 -4.00
C VAL A 199 11.70 8.38 -3.52
N GLY A 200 11.99 9.68 -3.35
CA GLY A 200 13.29 10.17 -2.85
C GLY A 200 13.33 10.34 -1.32
N SER A 201 14.40 10.95 -0.83
CA SER A 201 14.60 11.32 0.58
C SER A 201 13.91 12.62 1.01
N GLY A 202 13.13 13.23 0.12
CA GLY A 202 12.45 14.51 0.34
C GLY A 202 11.19 14.38 1.20
N ARG A 203 10.06 14.87 0.69
CA ARG A 203 8.77 14.77 1.37
C ARG A 203 8.32 13.30 1.46
N PRO A 204 7.90 12.81 2.63
CA PRO A 204 7.43 11.43 2.75
C PRO A 204 6.11 11.25 1.99
N ILE A 205 5.99 10.12 1.31
CA ILE A 205 4.69 9.62 0.83
C ILE A 205 3.95 8.89 1.96
N HIS A 206 2.62 8.81 1.83
CA HIS A 206 1.73 8.25 2.84
C HIS A 206 0.92 7.07 2.30
N TYR A 207 0.70 6.08 3.16
CA TYR A 207 -0.13 4.92 2.88
C TYR A 207 -1.50 5.08 3.54
N LYS A 208 -2.57 4.93 2.75
CA LYS A 208 -3.96 5.06 3.20
C LYS A 208 -4.77 3.82 2.84
N SER A 209 -5.59 3.32 3.76
CA SER A 209 -6.55 2.24 3.47
C SER A 209 -7.73 2.76 2.65
N ASP A 210 -8.27 1.92 1.77
CA ASP A 210 -9.53 2.20 1.09
C ASP A 210 -10.69 2.26 2.08
N SER A 211 -10.61 1.46 3.13
CA SER A 211 -11.50 1.49 4.29
C SER A 211 -11.72 2.92 4.80
N TYR A 212 -10.67 3.72 5.00
CA TYR A 212 -10.81 5.12 5.44
C TYR A 212 -11.37 6.03 4.35
N THR A 213 -10.99 5.80 3.10
CA THR A 213 -11.45 6.60 1.96
C THR A 213 -12.97 6.51 1.78
N LEU A 214 -13.53 5.31 1.90
CA LEU A 214 -14.96 5.05 1.66
C LEU A 214 -15.89 5.65 2.72
N ILE A 215 -15.42 5.74 3.96
CA ILE A 215 -16.22 6.28 5.07
C ILE A 215 -15.92 7.77 5.31
N GLY A 216 -15.12 8.41 4.47
CA GLY A 216 -14.87 9.85 4.54
C GLY A 216 -13.82 10.28 5.57
N VAL A 217 -12.95 9.38 6.02
CA VAL A 217 -11.81 9.73 6.90
C VAL A 217 -10.68 10.28 6.03
N TYR A 218 -10.56 11.60 6.00
CA TYR A 218 -9.55 12.37 5.29
C TYR A 218 -8.72 13.20 6.28
N ARG A 219 -7.68 13.87 5.79
CA ARG A 219 -6.84 14.72 6.64
C ARG A 219 -7.66 15.78 7.39
N GLN A 220 -8.70 16.29 6.76
CA GLN A 220 -9.58 17.34 7.27
C GLN A 220 -10.55 16.83 8.36
N THR A 221 -10.88 15.54 8.36
CA THR A 221 -11.92 14.95 9.22
C THR A 221 -11.38 13.96 10.24
N ALA A 222 -10.15 13.44 10.07
CA ALA A 222 -9.61 12.37 10.91
C ALA A 222 -9.47 12.79 12.38
N ASP A 223 -9.11 14.05 12.63
CA ASP A 223 -8.88 14.57 13.99
C ASP A 223 -10.18 14.62 14.83
N ASP A 224 -11.35 14.75 14.19
CA ASP A 224 -12.67 14.70 14.85
C ASP A 224 -12.86 13.38 15.62
N TYR A 225 -12.28 12.30 15.08
CA TYR A 225 -12.34 10.94 15.61
C TYR A 225 -11.08 10.54 16.40
N GLY A 226 -10.09 11.45 16.55
CA GLY A 226 -8.79 11.12 17.11
C GLY A 226 -7.98 10.13 16.26
N LEU A 227 -8.31 9.99 14.98
CA LEU A 227 -7.66 9.10 14.03
C LEU A 227 -6.59 9.84 13.22
N ARG A 228 -5.77 9.07 12.49
CA ARG A 228 -4.89 9.61 11.43
C ARG A 228 -5.41 9.17 10.08
N ALA A 229 -5.43 10.08 9.11
CA ALA A 229 -5.90 9.77 7.75
C ALA A 229 -4.96 8.83 6.96
N SER A 230 -3.76 8.54 7.47
CA SER A 230 -2.81 7.59 6.91
C SER A 230 -2.37 6.58 7.96
N LEU A 231 -2.21 5.33 7.56
CA LEU A 231 -1.75 4.24 8.42
C LEU A 231 -0.22 4.26 8.57
N HIS A 232 0.48 4.59 7.47
CA HIS A 232 1.93 4.62 7.44
C HIS A 232 2.46 5.85 6.70
N SER A 233 3.65 6.31 7.09
CA SER A 233 4.50 7.17 6.27
C SER A 233 5.72 6.40 5.81
N SER A 234 6.21 6.73 4.62
CA SER A 234 7.41 6.11 4.05
C SER A 234 8.63 6.23 4.95
N HIS A 235 8.89 7.43 5.49
CA HIS A 235 10.01 7.65 6.43
C HIS A 235 9.93 6.74 7.66
N LYS A 236 8.73 6.62 8.27
CA LYS A 236 8.55 5.77 9.45
C LYS A 236 8.80 4.30 9.11
N MET A 237 8.17 3.78 8.06
CA MET A 237 8.33 2.37 7.67
C MET A 237 9.76 2.03 7.27
N LEU A 238 10.44 2.89 6.52
CA LEU A 238 11.84 2.67 6.13
C LEU A 238 12.77 2.72 7.33
N SER A 239 12.53 3.62 8.30
CA SER A 239 13.29 3.68 9.54
C SER A 239 13.13 2.41 10.37
N GLU A 240 11.88 1.97 10.59
CA GLU A 240 11.56 0.73 11.31
C GLU A 240 12.21 -0.50 10.64
N ALA A 241 12.14 -0.57 9.30
CA ALA A 241 12.77 -1.65 8.54
C ALA A 241 14.31 -1.66 8.66
N LYS A 242 14.96 -0.49 8.69
CA LYS A 242 16.41 -0.38 8.91
C LYS A 242 16.78 -0.85 10.31
N LEU A 243 16.05 -0.42 11.34
CA LEU A 243 16.27 -0.85 12.72
C LEU A 243 16.12 -2.36 12.88
N ALA A 244 15.09 -2.96 12.27
CA ALA A 244 14.88 -4.40 12.30
C ALA A 244 16.04 -5.19 11.65
N LYS A 245 16.61 -4.69 10.54
CA LYS A 245 17.79 -5.30 9.89
C LYS A 245 19.04 -5.23 10.76
N THR A 246 19.25 -4.13 11.48
CA THR A 246 20.40 -3.98 12.40
C THR A 246 20.26 -4.84 13.65
N ALA A 247 19.04 -5.10 14.13
CA ALA A 247 18.77 -5.90 15.31
C ALA A 247 18.81 -7.43 15.07
N ALA A 248 18.74 -7.89 13.82
CA ALA A 248 18.81 -9.31 13.50
C ALA A 248 20.24 -9.84 13.70
N PRO A 249 20.46 -10.95 14.44
CA PRO A 249 21.80 -11.50 14.64
C PRO A 249 22.39 -11.94 13.30
N GLN A 250 23.55 -11.38 12.95
CA GLN A 250 24.33 -11.82 11.79
C GLN A 250 24.66 -13.31 11.97
N ARG A 251 24.03 -14.16 11.16
CA ARG A 251 24.40 -15.57 11.03
C ARG A 251 25.84 -15.59 10.48
N LYS A 252 26.84 -15.71 11.36
CA LYS A 252 28.23 -15.94 10.96
C LYS A 252 28.23 -17.19 10.09
N GLN A 253 28.65 -17.05 8.83
CA GLN A 253 29.02 -18.19 8.01
C GLN A 253 30.08 -18.98 8.79
N SER A 254 29.70 -20.17 9.23
CA SER A 254 30.63 -21.14 9.79
C SER A 254 31.54 -21.58 8.65
N THR A 255 32.79 -21.11 8.64
CA THR A 255 33.85 -21.66 7.81
C THR A 255 34.21 -23.05 8.35
N LEU A 256 33.45 -24.07 7.94
CA LEU A 256 33.85 -25.47 8.02
C LEU A 256 34.64 -25.85 6.76
N ASP A 257 35.74 -25.14 6.51
CA ASP A 257 36.77 -25.51 5.52
C ASP A 257 38.12 -25.54 6.23
N GLY A 258 38.31 -26.56 7.10
CA GLY A 258 39.54 -26.72 7.85
C GLY A 258 39.83 -28.13 8.39
N TYR A 259 38.95 -29.11 8.16
CA TYR A 259 39.08 -30.46 8.74
C TYR A 259 39.11 -31.59 7.69
N ALA A 260 39.63 -31.32 6.49
CA ALA A 260 39.78 -32.31 5.42
C ALA A 260 41.21 -32.42 4.84
N LYS A 261 42.26 -32.00 5.57
CA LYS A 261 43.67 -32.12 5.12
C LYS A 261 44.65 -32.74 6.13
N ALA A 262 44.18 -33.62 7.01
CA ALA A 262 45.04 -34.33 7.96
C ALA A 262 44.72 -35.83 8.13
N ARG A 263 44.21 -36.50 7.08
CA ARG A 263 43.97 -37.96 7.13
C ARG A 263 44.59 -38.80 6.00
N ASP A 264 45.24 -38.20 5.01
CA ASP A 264 45.86 -38.96 3.89
C ASP A 264 47.39 -39.06 4.00
N SER A 265 47.92 -39.37 5.18
CA SER A 265 49.36 -39.65 5.32
C SER A 265 49.71 -40.57 6.48
N ILE A 266 48.97 -41.69 6.64
CA ILE A 266 49.42 -42.81 7.48
C ILE A 266 49.10 -44.15 6.78
N ASN A 267 50.17 -44.83 6.36
CA ASN A 267 50.33 -46.28 6.23
C ASN A 267 49.65 -47.08 5.10
N TRP A 268 50.44 -47.42 4.06
CA TRP A 268 50.91 -48.80 3.82
C TRP A 268 52.01 -48.92 2.74
N ARG A 269 53.22 -49.29 3.17
CA ARG A 269 54.19 -50.04 2.36
C ARG A 269 54.80 -51.14 3.23
N ARG A 270 54.37 -52.39 3.00
CA ARG A 270 55.20 -53.59 3.13
C ARG A 270 54.73 -54.65 2.14
N GLN A 271 55.70 -55.08 1.32
CA GLN A 271 55.89 -56.42 0.74
C GLN A 271 54.95 -56.88 -0.39
N SER A 272 55.45 -56.86 -1.62
CA SER A 272 56.13 -58.02 -2.25
C SER A 272 57.12 -57.51 -3.30
#